data_AF-A0AAV0WKX7-F1
#
_entry.id   AF-A0AAV0WKX7-F1
#
_cell.length_a   1.000
_cell.length_b   1.000
_cell.length_c   1.000
_cell.angle_alpha   90.00
_cell.angle_beta   90.00
_cell.angle_gamma   90.00
#
_symmetry.space_group_name_H-M   'P 1'
#
loop_
_entity.id
_entity.type
_entity.pdbx_description
1 polymer ?
#
loop_
_entity_poly.entity_id
_entity_poly.type
_entity_poly.pdbx_seq_one_letter_code
_entity_poly.pdbx_strand_id
1 'polypeptide(L)'
;MPCCVAIGCSNSDKKRYLMKHFPRDPIRKKLWMAKMKRDKWTPSQHSCICEVHFEENMWEKTREDGSRRLKCNAFPTLFSFTKIIKQRKPPLERSNVSHPYHIHMIQLEKFTLFQIQYIFLKI
;
A
#
# COMPACT_ATOMS: atom_id res chain seq x y z
N MET A 1 28.96 9.50 -13.78
CA MET A 1 28.29 9.27 -12.48
C MET A 1 26.88 9.84 -12.52
N PRO A 2 25.83 9.00 -12.54
CA PRO A 2 24.45 9.45 -12.53
C PRO A 2 24.06 10.10 -11.19
N CYS A 3 23.42 11.27 -11.26
CA CYS A 3 22.80 11.96 -10.13
C CYS A 3 21.28 11.78 -10.14
N CYS A 4 20.65 11.88 -8.97
CA CYS A 4 19.19 11.82 -8.86
C CYS A 4 18.56 13.06 -9.50
N VAL A 5 17.58 12.86 -10.38
CA VAL A 5 16.85 13.96 -11.04
C VAL A 5 15.65 14.46 -10.23
N ALA A 6 15.36 13.85 -9.07
CA ALA A 6 14.26 14.27 -8.20
C ALA A 6 14.50 15.67 -7.64
N ILE A 7 13.45 16.49 -7.62
CA ILE A 7 13.51 17.88 -7.15
C ILE A 7 13.96 17.89 -5.68
N GLY A 8 15.02 18.64 -5.40
CA GLY A 8 15.60 18.74 -4.05
C GLY A 8 16.42 17.53 -3.60
N CYS A 9 16.66 16.55 -4.48
CA CYS A 9 17.51 15.40 -4.16
C CYS A 9 18.95 15.63 -4.67
N SER A 10 19.94 15.45 -3.80
CA SER A 10 21.37 15.53 -4.16
C SER A 10 22.09 14.18 -4.09
N ASN A 11 21.33 13.08 -4.08
CA ASN A 11 21.85 11.72 -4.04
C ASN A 11 22.44 11.31 -5.39
N SER A 12 23.45 10.46 -5.34
CA SER A 12 24.17 9.99 -6.52
C SER A 12 24.82 8.64 -6.23
N ASP A 13 25.31 7.99 -7.30
CA ASP A 13 26.08 6.76 -7.19
C ASP A 13 27.36 6.94 -6.34
N LYS A 14 27.99 8.13 -6.40
CA LYS A 14 29.16 8.49 -5.57
C LYS A 14 28.85 8.39 -4.07
N LYS A 15 27.63 8.76 -3.69
CA LYS A 15 27.12 8.68 -2.31
C LYS A 15 26.56 7.29 -1.97
N ARG A 16 26.83 6.28 -2.80
CA ARG A 16 26.43 4.86 -2.62
C ARG A 16 24.92 4.61 -2.67
N TYR A 17 24.14 5.50 -3.27
CA TYR A 17 22.72 5.24 -3.50
C TYR A 17 22.52 4.39 -4.76
N LEU A 18 21.59 3.44 -4.68
CA LEU A 18 21.19 2.68 -5.85
C LEU A 18 20.39 3.57 -6.82
N MET A 19 20.88 3.70 -8.04
CA MET A 19 20.30 4.56 -9.08
C MET A 19 19.47 3.73 -10.05
N LYS A 20 18.24 4.19 -10.35
CA LYS A 20 17.32 3.56 -11.30
C LYS A 20 17.02 4.47 -12.48
N HIS A 21 17.36 4.00 -13.68
CA HIS A 21 17.04 4.68 -14.93
C HIS A 21 15.53 4.69 -15.18
N PHE A 22 15.08 5.66 -15.97
CA PHE A 22 13.71 5.66 -16.46
C PHE A 22 13.42 4.40 -17.30
N PRO A 23 12.22 3.82 -17.19
CA PRO A 23 11.81 2.69 -18.02
C PRO A 23 11.94 2.99 -19.51
N ARG A 24 12.29 1.96 -20.31
CA ARG A 24 12.26 2.02 -21.78
C ARG A 24 10.83 2.09 -22.31
N ASP A 25 9.91 1.43 -21.59
CA ASP A 25 8.49 1.46 -21.90
C ASP A 25 7.95 2.91 -21.84
N PRO A 26 7.35 3.42 -22.93
CA PRO A 26 6.94 4.82 -23.01
C PRO A 26 5.77 5.15 -22.07
N ILE A 27 4.89 4.19 -21.79
CA ILE A 27 3.75 4.37 -20.89
C ILE A 27 4.25 4.51 -19.45
N ARG A 28 5.14 3.61 -19.02
CA ARG A 28 5.76 3.68 -17.69
C ARG A 28 6.66 4.90 -17.54
N LYS A 29 7.40 5.26 -18.60
CA LYS A 29 8.23 6.48 -18.62
C LYS A 29 7.38 7.72 -18.40
N LYS A 30 6.23 7.85 -19.11
CA LYS A 30 5.26 8.93 -18.90
C LYS A 30 4.71 8.94 -17.47
N LEU A 31 4.40 7.78 -16.89
CA LEU A 31 3.95 7.68 -15.50
C LEU A 31 5.00 8.21 -14.52
N TRP A 32 6.26 7.81 -14.69
CA TRP A 32 7.36 8.32 -13.86
C TRP A 32 7.51 9.83 -14.01
N MET A 33 7.48 10.35 -15.24
CA MET A 33 7.54 11.79 -15.51
C MET A 33 6.43 12.56 -14.80
N ALA A 34 5.19 12.06 -14.84
CA ALA A 34 4.06 12.68 -14.16
C ALA A 34 4.27 12.75 -12.64
N LYS A 35 4.88 11.72 -12.03
CA LYS A 35 5.18 11.70 -10.59
C LYS A 35 6.25 12.70 -10.16
N MET A 36 7.17 13.06 -11.07
CA MET A 36 8.22 14.05 -10.79
C MET A 36 7.67 15.48 -10.60
N LYS A 37 6.46 15.77 -11.10
CA LYS A 37 5.81 17.09 -11.03
C LYS A 37 6.71 18.25 -11.47
N ARG A 38 7.51 18.01 -12.52
CA ARG A 38 8.41 19.02 -13.10
C ARG A 38 7.81 19.52 -14.41
N ASP A 39 7.55 20.82 -14.48
CA ASP A 39 7.01 21.44 -15.69
C ASP A 39 8.06 21.51 -16.80
N LYS A 40 7.62 21.36 -18.06
CA LYS A 40 8.43 21.48 -19.29
C LYS A 40 9.77 20.73 -19.26
N TRP A 41 9.80 19.54 -18.65
CA TRP A 41 11.02 18.75 -18.53
C TRP A 41 10.84 17.33 -19.05
N THR A 42 11.86 16.82 -19.74
CA THR A 42 11.92 15.46 -20.28
C THR A 42 13.17 14.73 -19.80
N PRO A 43 13.07 13.49 -19.29
CA PRO A 43 14.21 12.69 -18.89
C PRO A 43 15.04 12.27 -20.10
N SER A 44 16.35 12.51 -20.01
CA SER A 44 17.37 11.95 -20.91
C SER A 44 17.60 10.45 -20.64
N GLN A 45 18.37 9.79 -21.51
CA GLN A 45 18.75 8.37 -21.32
C GLN A 45 19.52 8.12 -20.02
N HIS A 46 20.25 9.13 -19.53
CA HIS A 46 21.04 9.06 -18.30
C HIS A 46 20.30 9.59 -17.07
N SER A 47 19.04 10.01 -17.22
CA SER A 47 18.24 10.45 -16.09
C SER A 47 17.94 9.28 -15.16
N CYS A 48 18.23 9.46 -13.86
CA CYS A 48 18.10 8.43 -12.85
C CYS A 48 17.38 8.95 -11.61
N ILE A 49 16.64 8.07 -10.95
CA ILE A 49 16.03 8.32 -9.64
C ILE A 49 16.69 7.38 -8.64
N CYS A 50 17.12 7.89 -7.49
CA CYS A 50 17.72 7.04 -6.45
C CYS A 50 16.65 6.25 -5.68
N GLU A 51 17.09 5.19 -5.02
CA GLU A 51 16.22 4.22 -4.34
C GLU A 51 15.27 4.81 -3.29
N VAL A 52 15.63 5.92 -2.64
CA VAL A 52 14.82 6.54 -1.56
C VAL A 52 13.48 7.09 -2.05
N HIS A 53 13.28 7.20 -3.37
CA HIS A 53 12.03 7.67 -3.95
C HIS A 53 11.00 6.56 -4.19
N PHE A 54 11.36 5.29 -3.94
CA PHE A 54 10.50 4.13 -4.10
C PHE A 54 10.13 3.55 -2.74
N GLU A 55 8.85 3.31 -2.52
CA GLU A 55 8.37 2.56 -1.36
C GLU A 55 8.96 1.14 -1.34
N GLU A 56 9.11 0.58 -0.14
CA GLU A 56 9.66 -0.77 0.06
C GLU A 56 8.85 -1.85 -0.68
N ASN A 57 7.52 -1.70 -0.72
CA ASN A 57 6.61 -2.59 -1.44
C ASN A 57 6.79 -2.57 -2.97
N MET A 58 7.51 -1.59 -3.53
CA MET A 58 7.78 -1.48 -4.98
C MET A 58 9.01 -2.29 -5.40
N TRP A 59 9.76 -2.84 -4.46
CA TRP A 59 10.92 -3.68 -4.71
C TRP A 59 10.53 -5.14 -4.82
N GLU A 60 11.19 -5.85 -5.74
CA GLU A 60 11.19 -7.31 -5.75
C GLU A 60 11.97 -7.83 -4.53
N LYS A 61 11.78 -9.11 -4.19
CA LYS A 61 12.66 -9.78 -3.22
C LYS A 61 14.11 -9.66 -3.70
N THR A 62 15.01 -9.32 -2.78
CA THR A 62 16.45 -9.29 -3.07
C THR A 62 16.88 -10.63 -3.65
N ARG A 63 17.56 -10.59 -4.78
CA ARG A 63 18.05 -11.76 -5.50
C ARG A 63 19.27 -12.36 -4.78
N GLU A 64 19.61 -13.59 -5.09
CA GLU A 64 20.75 -14.31 -4.48
C GLU A 64 22.10 -13.60 -4.72
N ASP A 65 22.22 -12.88 -5.84
CA ASP A 65 23.37 -12.04 -6.17
C ASP A 65 23.41 -10.70 -5.41
N GLY A 66 22.46 -10.47 -4.49
CA GLY A 66 22.31 -9.21 -3.76
C GLY A 66 21.72 -8.07 -4.58
N SER A 67 21.39 -8.29 -5.87
CA SER A 67 20.83 -7.25 -6.71
C SER A 67 19.37 -6.95 -6.36
N ARG A 68 19.04 -5.66 -6.31
CA ARG A 68 17.69 -5.16 -6.02
C ARG A 68 17.05 -4.58 -7.27
N ARG A 69 15.88 -5.10 -7.63
CA ARG A 69 15.08 -4.63 -8.78
C ARG A 69 13.72 -4.11 -8.34
N LEU A 70 13.21 -3.18 -9.14
CA LEU A 70 11.86 -2.67 -9.00
C LEU A 70 10.88 -3.59 -9.71
N LYS A 71 9.69 -3.76 -9.13
CA LYS A 71 8.59 -4.50 -9.75
C LYS A 71 8.16 -3.91 -11.09
N CYS A 72 7.45 -4.70 -11.89
CA CYS A 72 6.92 -4.28 -13.19
C CYS A 72 5.93 -3.11 -13.12
N ASN A 73 5.28 -2.90 -11.98
CA ASN A 73 4.35 -1.80 -11.74
C ASN A 73 4.93 -0.69 -10.85
N ALA A 74 6.22 -0.77 -10.50
CA ALA A 74 6.85 0.21 -9.63
C ALA A 74 6.96 1.60 -10.28
N PHE A 75 6.72 2.62 -9.46
CA PHE A 75 6.91 4.03 -9.78
C PHE A 75 7.34 4.79 -8.52
N PRO A 76 8.04 5.93 -8.67
CA PRO A 76 8.47 6.71 -7.52
C PRO A 76 7.27 7.43 -6.88
N THR A 77 7.21 7.41 -5.55
CA THR A 77 6.11 8.01 -4.76
C THR A 77 6.61 8.94 -3.67
N LEU A 78 7.82 8.67 -3.15
CA LEU A 78 8.39 9.39 -2.01
C LEU A 78 9.16 10.62 -2.51
N PHE A 79 8.50 11.78 -2.49
CA PHE A 79 9.11 13.07 -2.83
C PHE A 79 8.88 14.08 -1.71
N SER A 80 9.76 15.07 -1.59
CA SER A 80 9.65 16.15 -0.58
C SER A 80 8.35 16.95 -0.67
N PHE A 81 7.74 17.01 -1.85
CA PHE A 81 6.46 17.69 -2.09
C PHE A 81 5.23 16.78 -1.95
N THR A 82 5.40 15.48 -1.71
CA THR A 82 4.28 14.56 -1.50
C THR A 82 3.83 14.65 -0.02
N LYS A 83 2.62 15.14 0.23
CA LYS A 83 2.03 15.10 1.59
C LYS A 83 1.75 13.65 1.96
N ILE A 84 2.38 13.15 3.03
CA ILE A 84 2.03 11.85 3.61
C ILE A 84 0.67 12.02 4.30
N ILE A 85 -0.38 11.47 3.70
CA ILE A 85 -1.68 11.37 4.36
C ILE A 85 -1.53 10.31 5.44
N LYS A 86 -1.45 10.73 6.71
CA LYS A 86 -1.44 9.80 7.83
C LYS A 86 -2.75 9.02 7.80
N GLN A 87 -2.66 7.69 7.70
CA GLN A 87 -3.80 6.80 7.90
C GLN A 87 -4.43 7.17 9.26
N ARG A 88 -5.69 7.58 9.25
CA ARG A 88 -6.43 7.76 10.51
C ARG A 88 -6.59 6.39 11.13
N LYS A 89 -6.49 6.29 12.47
CA LYS A 89 -6.83 5.05 13.16
C LYS A 89 -8.25 4.65 12.74
N PRO A 90 -8.52 3.36 12.45
CA PRO A 90 -9.88 2.93 12.21
C PRO A 90 -10.75 3.34 13.42
N PRO A 91 -12.05 3.65 13.21
CA PRO A 91 -12.96 3.90 14.32
C PRO A 91 -12.86 2.76 15.34
N LEU A 92 -12.87 3.09 16.63
CA LEU A 92 -12.86 2.08 17.68
C LEU A 92 -14.10 1.18 17.52
N GLU A 93 -13.88 -0.12 17.34
CA GLU A 93 -14.94 -1.13 17.37
C GLU A 93 -15.70 -1.00 18.70
N ARG A 94 -16.99 -0.67 18.65
CA ARG A 94 -17.85 -0.73 19.84
C ARG A 94 -18.10 -2.20 20.13
N SER A 95 -17.73 -2.67 21.33
CA SER A 95 -18.09 -4.01 21.77
C SER A 95 -19.62 -4.14 21.80
N ASN A 96 -20.16 -5.11 21.07
CA ASN A 96 -21.56 -5.51 21.19
C ASN A 96 -21.73 -6.25 22.52
N VAL A 97 -21.88 -5.51 23.62
CA VAL A 97 -22.39 -6.09 24.87
C VAL A 97 -23.88 -6.31 24.66
N SER A 98 -24.25 -7.50 24.20
CA SER A 98 -25.64 -7.92 24.16
C SER A 98 -26.21 -7.79 25.57
N HIS A 99 -27.21 -6.93 25.74
CA HIS A 99 -27.87 -6.67 27.01
C HIS A 99 -28.39 -8.01 27.59
N PRO A 100 -28.27 -8.28 28.91
CA PRO A 100 -28.64 -9.58 29.50
C PRO A 100 -30.05 -10.06 29.11
N TYR A 101 -30.97 -9.11 28.96
CA TYR A 101 -32.35 -9.33 28.54
C TYR A 101 -32.45 -9.91 27.12
N HIS A 102 -31.58 -9.52 26.18
CA HIS A 102 -31.59 -10.04 24.81
C HIS A 102 -31.18 -11.52 24.76
N ILE A 103 -30.20 -11.93 25.58
CA ILE A 103 -29.81 -13.35 25.68
C ILE A 103 -30.96 -14.17 26.29
N HIS A 104 -31.60 -13.66 27.34
CA HIS A 104 -32.73 -14.34 27.99
C HIS A 104 -33.94 -14.49 27.04
N MET A 105 -34.27 -13.46 26.25
CA MET A 105 -35.34 -13.53 25.25
C MET A 105 -35.07 -14.61 24.19
N ILE A 106 -33.86 -14.68 23.64
CA ILE A 106 -33.47 -15.70 22.65
C ILE A 106 -33.56 -17.12 23.22
N GLN A 107 -33.22 -17.30 24.51
CA GLN A 107 -33.29 -18.61 25.16
C GLN A 107 -34.73 -19.07 25.38
N LEU A 108 -35.64 -18.17 25.80
CA LEU A 108 -37.06 -18.49 25.98
C LEU A 108 -37.74 -18.86 24.67
N GLU A 109 -37.46 -18.13 23.58
CA GLU A 109 -37.99 -18.46 22.25
C GLU A 109 -37.55 -19.85 21.81
N LYS A 110 -36.26 -20.19 21.96
CA LYS A 110 -35.75 -21.54 21.62
C LYS A 110 -36.39 -22.64 22.47
N PHE A 111 -36.64 -22.39 23.76
CA PHE A 111 -37.27 -23.36 24.65
C PHE A 111 -38.75 -23.61 24.26
N THR A 112 -39.48 -22.55 23.92
CA THR A 112 -40.89 -22.67 23.50
C THR A 112 -41.03 -23.46 22.20
N LEU A 113 -40.17 -23.21 21.20
CA LEU A 113 -40.19 -23.94 19.93
C LEU A 113 -39.88 -25.43 20.13
N PHE A 114 -38.94 -25.75 21.02
CA PHE A 114 -38.61 -27.13 21.33
C PHE A 114 -39.76 -27.87 22.03
N GLN A 115 -40.47 -27.21 22.96
CA GLN A 115 -41.64 -27.80 23.61
C GLN A 115 -42.80 -28.00 22.62
N ILE A 116 -43.07 -27.03 21.75
CA ILE A 116 -44.10 -27.15 20.72
C ILE A 116 -43.79 -28.34 19.80
N GLN A 117 -42.56 -28.44 19.31
CA GLN A 117 -42.14 -29.55 18.45
C GLN A 117 -42.26 -30.91 19.14
N TYR A 118 -41.91 -31.00 20.43
CA TYR A 118 -42.01 -32.25 21.20
C TYR A 118 -43.45 -32.71 21.43
N ILE A 119 -44.39 -31.77 21.60
CA ILE A 119 -45.83 -32.08 21.74
C ILE A 119 -46.40 -32.63 20.43
N PHE A 120 -46.00 -32.06 19.28
CA PHE A 120 -46.43 -32.55 17.95
C PHE A 120 -45.90 -33.95 17.59
N LEU A 121 -44.82 -34.41 18.22
CA LEU A 121 -44.17 -35.71 17.94
C LEU A 121 -44.64 -36.86 18.85
N LYS A 122 -45.52 -36.59 19.82
CA LYS A 122 -46.02 -37.57 20.80
C LYS A 122 -47.53 -37.84 20.72
N ILE A 123 -48.18 -37.38 19.66
CA ILE A 123 -49.58 -37.70 19.27
C ILE A 123 -49.51 -38.62 18.07
#